data_AF-A0A7C4AXP0-F1
#
_entry.id   AF-A0A7C4AXP0-F1
#
_cell.length_a   1.000
_cell.length_b   1.000
_cell.length_c   1.000
_cell.angle_alpha   90.00
_cell.angle_beta   90.00
_cell.angle_gamma   90.00
#
_symmetry.space_group_name_H-M   'P 1'
#
loop_
_entity.id
_entity.type
_entity.pdbx_description
1 polymer ?
#
loop_
_entity_poly.entity_id
_entity_poly.type
_entity_poly.pdbx_seq_one_letter_code
_entity_poly.pdbx_strand_id
1 'polypeptide(L)'
;MIKDANNEKRLEEIAAELRKVALEALSLACYGRLNQRWPSMDQSYAGKGGLKVQLFRMNLIGCLDEAGWSIISSNGGSPSLRAMKYGVEAGIESKWPNGSISLDDVRRLMRECRPKPSIVLLLTYWRLSNRAYRTIMDWSRSKGILTSILYLMR
;
A
#
# COMPACT_ATOMS: atom_id res chain seq x y z
N MET A 1 -3.94 29.39 6.77
CA MET A 1 -3.38 28.12 7.29
C MET A 1 -1.87 28.18 7.15
N ILE A 2 -1.15 28.39 8.25
CA ILE A 2 0.31 28.22 8.25
C ILE A 2 0.55 26.71 8.13
N LYS A 3 1.13 26.27 7.01
CA LYS A 3 1.62 24.90 6.85
C LYS A 3 2.82 24.74 7.78
N ASP A 4 2.71 23.86 8.76
CA ASP A 4 3.82 23.54 9.66
C ASP A 4 4.88 22.75 8.86
N ALA A 5 5.94 23.44 8.45
CA ALA A 5 7.03 22.86 7.67
C ALA A 5 7.71 21.67 8.38
N ASN A 6 7.70 21.65 9.72
CA ASN A 6 8.22 20.52 10.49
C ASN A 6 7.30 19.30 10.38
N ASN A 7 5.98 19.53 10.36
CA ASN A 7 5.01 18.46 10.16
C ASN A 7 5.04 17.89 8.73
N GLU A 8 5.24 18.74 7.71
CA GLU A 8 5.40 18.27 6.31
C GLU A 8 6.65 17.38 6.17
N LYS A 9 7.81 17.82 6.69
CA LYS A 9 9.04 17.02 6.68
C LYS A 9 8.86 15.68 7.41
N ARG A 10 8.23 15.68 8.58
CA ARG A 10 7.95 14.45 9.34
C ARG A 10 7.05 13.48 8.55
N LEU A 11 6.01 13.99 7.89
CA LEU A 11 5.13 13.16 7.07
C LEU A 11 5.87 12.54 5.89
N GLU A 12 6.78 13.29 5.26
CA GLU A 12 7.63 12.79 4.19
C GLU A 12 8.58 11.68 4.66
N GLU A 13 9.19 11.84 5.84
CA GLU A 13 10.05 10.82 6.46
C GLU A 13 9.29 9.52 6.75
N ILE A 14 8.10 9.63 7.36
CA ILE A 14 7.25 8.47 7.64
C ILE A 14 6.78 7.82 6.33
N ALA A 15 6.46 8.60 5.30
CA ALA A 15 6.10 8.04 3.99
C ALA A 15 7.29 7.36 3.30
N ALA A 16 8.50 7.89 3.46
CA ALA A 16 9.72 7.25 2.96
C ALA A 16 9.97 5.91 3.64
N GLU A 17 9.79 5.85 4.96
CA GLU A 17 9.86 4.61 5.72
C GLU A 17 8.80 3.60 5.25
N LEU A 18 7.54 4.03 5.11
CA LEU A 18 6.45 3.17 4.65
C LEU A 18 6.71 2.60 3.25
N ARG A 19 7.32 3.38 2.34
CA ARG A 19 7.75 2.89 1.02
C ARG A 19 8.83 1.81 1.14
N LYS A 20 9.80 1.96 2.05
CA LYS A 20 10.84 0.93 2.30
C LYS A 20 10.22 -0.36 2.83
N VAL A 21 9.32 -0.26 3.81
CA VAL A 21 8.57 -1.41 4.34
C VAL A 21 7.80 -2.14 3.24
N ALA A 22 7.11 -1.41 2.36
CA ALA A 22 6.37 -2.01 1.27
C ALA A 22 7.28 -2.69 0.22
N LEU A 23 8.45 -2.11 -0.06
CA LEU A 23 9.45 -2.71 -0.94
C LEU A 23 10.08 -3.96 -0.34
N GLU A 24 10.32 -3.98 0.97
CA GLU A 24 10.84 -5.14 1.68
C GLU A 24 9.83 -6.27 1.72
N ALA A 25 8.56 -5.98 2.04
CA ALA A 25 7.47 -6.95 1.99
C ALA A 25 7.32 -7.57 0.59
N LEU A 26 7.50 -6.75 -0.45
CA LEU A 26 7.54 -7.22 -1.83
C LEU A 26 8.76 -8.10 -2.10
N SER A 27 9.94 -7.64 -1.68
CA SER A 27 11.18 -8.41 -1.77
C SER A 27 10.98 -9.80 -1.16
N LEU A 28 10.45 -9.90 0.07
CA LEU A 28 10.17 -11.18 0.73
C LEU A 28 9.13 -12.02 -0.02
N ALA A 29 8.07 -11.41 -0.56
CA ALA A 29 7.05 -12.13 -1.33
C ALA A 29 7.61 -12.69 -2.66
N CYS A 30 8.61 -12.02 -3.23
CA CYS A 30 9.32 -12.42 -4.44
C CYS A 30 10.46 -13.43 -4.14
N TYR A 31 11.29 -13.16 -3.14
CA TYR A 31 12.54 -13.88 -2.83
C TYR A 31 12.43 -14.97 -1.77
N GLY A 32 11.38 -14.99 -0.94
CA GLY A 32 11.05 -16.15 -0.08
C GLY A 32 10.88 -17.47 -0.85
N ARG A 33 10.93 -17.40 -2.19
CA ARG A 33 10.89 -18.49 -3.16
C ARG A 33 12.23 -19.09 -3.56
N LEU A 34 13.40 -18.48 -3.23
CA LEU A 34 14.69 -19.08 -3.62
C LEU A 34 15.16 -20.18 -2.66
N ASN A 35 14.67 -20.22 -1.42
CA ASN A 35 15.09 -21.21 -0.41
C ASN A 35 14.11 -22.38 -0.18
N GLN A 36 12.96 -22.42 -0.87
CA GLN A 36 12.05 -23.57 -0.84
C GLN A 36 12.03 -24.24 -2.22
N ARG A 37 12.67 -25.39 -2.37
CA ARG A 37 12.41 -26.32 -3.51
C ARG A 37 10.94 -26.73 -3.41
N TRP A 38 10.13 -26.42 -4.41
CA TRP A 38 8.72 -26.80 -4.43
C TRP A 38 8.66 -28.33 -4.64
N PRO A 39 8.19 -29.15 -3.69
CA PRO A 39 7.82 -30.52 -4.00
C PRO A 39 6.65 -30.43 -4.99
N SER A 40 6.92 -30.78 -6.25
CA SER A 40 5.96 -30.98 -7.35
C SER A 40 4.58 -30.37 -7.09
N MET A 41 4.49 -29.04 -7.20
CA MET A 41 3.23 -28.35 -7.02
C MET A 41 2.44 -28.46 -8.32
N ASP A 42 1.31 -29.12 -8.21
CA ASP A 42 0.43 -29.51 -9.30
C ASP A 42 0.09 -28.32 -10.22
N GLN A 43 0.03 -28.58 -11.53
CA GLN A 43 -0.16 -27.55 -12.56
C GLN A 43 -1.54 -26.86 -12.49
N SER A 44 -2.44 -27.33 -11.62
CA SER A 44 -3.80 -26.80 -11.39
C SER A 44 -3.84 -25.35 -10.89
N TYR A 45 -2.74 -24.81 -10.35
CA TYR A 45 -2.70 -23.42 -9.89
C TYR A 45 -2.60 -22.39 -11.02
N ALA A 46 -3.06 -22.62 -12.25
CA ALA A 46 -3.23 -21.53 -13.22
C ALA A 46 -4.14 -20.38 -12.71
N GLY A 47 -4.82 -20.55 -11.55
CA GLY A 47 -5.34 -19.48 -10.67
C GLY A 47 -4.31 -18.73 -9.79
N LYS A 48 -3.01 -18.78 -10.16
CA LYS A 48 -1.76 -18.38 -9.47
C LYS A 48 -1.63 -16.93 -8.96
N GLY A 49 -2.64 -16.08 -9.15
CA GLY A 49 -2.64 -14.70 -8.67
C GLY A 49 -2.89 -14.58 -7.17
N GLY A 50 -3.90 -15.29 -6.65
CA GLY A 50 -4.40 -15.12 -5.28
C GLY A 50 -3.36 -15.42 -4.18
N LEU A 51 -2.58 -16.49 -4.34
CA LEU A 51 -1.56 -16.88 -3.37
C LEU A 51 -0.42 -15.85 -3.28
N LYS A 52 -0.01 -15.24 -4.41
CA LYS A 52 1.00 -14.17 -4.41
C LYS A 52 0.52 -12.93 -3.65
N VAL A 53 -0.75 -12.57 -3.82
CA VAL A 53 -1.37 -11.44 -3.10
C VAL A 53 -1.43 -11.71 -1.60
N GLN A 54 -1.81 -12.93 -1.20
CA GLN A 54 -1.87 -13.30 0.21
C GLN A 54 -0.49 -13.29 0.87
N LEU A 55 0.54 -13.82 0.20
CA LEU A 55 1.91 -13.79 0.72
C LEU A 55 2.44 -12.37 0.86
N PHE A 56 2.23 -11.52 -0.15
CA PHE A 56 2.59 -10.11 -0.07
C PHE A 56 1.91 -9.42 1.11
N ARG A 57 0.62 -9.67 1.31
CA ARG A 57 -0.14 -9.09 2.42
C ARG A 57 0.39 -9.53 3.79
N MET A 58 0.69 -10.83 3.95
CA MET A 58 1.26 -11.36 5.19
C MET A 58 2.62 -10.74 5.48
N ASN A 59 3.51 -10.68 4.48
CA ASN A 59 4.82 -10.05 4.63
C ASN A 59 4.71 -8.56 4.89
N LEU A 60 3.74 -7.86 4.28
CA LEU A 60 3.52 -6.44 4.53
C LEU A 60 3.10 -6.19 5.98
N ILE A 61 2.22 -7.03 6.54
CA ILE A 61 1.85 -6.95 7.95
C ILE A 61 3.07 -7.22 8.84
N GLY A 62 3.88 -8.24 8.53
CA GLY A 62 5.11 -8.55 9.27
C GLY A 62 6.11 -7.40 9.26
N CYS A 63 6.47 -6.88 8.08
CA CYS A 63 7.42 -5.77 7.96
C CYS A 63 6.89 -4.48 8.61
N LEU A 64 5.57 -4.26 8.61
CA LEU A 64 4.95 -3.13 9.33
C LEU A 64 5.13 -3.30 10.84
N ASP A 65 4.85 -4.48 11.38
CA ASP A 65 5.01 -4.79 12.80
C ASP A 65 6.47 -4.65 13.25
N GLU A 66 7.41 -5.21 12.49
CA GLU A 66 8.86 -5.07 12.71
C GLU A 66 9.32 -3.60 12.67
N ALA A 67 8.73 -2.80 11.79
CA ALA A 67 8.97 -1.36 11.72
C ALA A 67 8.19 -0.55 12.79
N GLY A 68 7.47 -1.19 13.71
CA GLY A 68 6.76 -0.53 14.80
C GLY A 68 5.45 0.16 14.40
N TRP A 69 4.80 -0.32 13.34
CA TRP A 69 3.47 0.12 12.95
C TRP A 69 2.38 -0.76 13.59
N SER A 70 1.38 -0.14 14.21
CA SER A 70 0.22 -0.85 14.74
C SER A 70 -0.84 -1.05 13.66
N ILE A 71 -1.23 -2.30 13.38
CA ILE A 71 -2.29 -2.59 12.40
C ILE A 71 -3.67 -2.24 12.97
N ILE A 72 -4.42 -1.39 12.26
CA ILE A 72 -5.77 -0.93 12.67
C ILE A 72 -6.86 -1.80 12.05
N SER A 73 -6.72 -2.15 10.77
CA SER A 73 -7.68 -3.03 10.10
C SER A 73 -7.09 -3.71 8.87
N SER A 74 -7.52 -4.96 8.63
CA SER A 74 -7.11 -5.79 7.50
C SER A 74 -8.30 -6.52 6.88
N ASN A 75 -9.44 -5.85 6.73
CA ASN A 75 -10.70 -6.52 6.37
C ASN A 75 -10.91 -6.70 4.85
N GLY A 76 -9.91 -6.41 4.01
CA GLY A 76 -9.97 -6.64 2.56
C GLY A 76 -10.85 -5.62 1.80
N GLY A 77 -11.30 -4.56 2.47
CA GLY A 77 -11.91 -3.38 1.85
C GLY A 77 -10.88 -2.47 1.17
N SER A 78 -11.27 -1.23 0.86
CA SER A 78 -10.29 -0.18 0.47
C SER A 78 -10.29 0.90 1.55
N PRO A 79 -9.16 1.21 2.21
CA PRO A 79 -7.84 0.61 1.98
C PRO A 79 -7.78 -0.89 2.36
N SER A 80 -6.97 -1.64 1.60
CA SER A 80 -6.72 -3.08 1.81
C SER A 80 -6.11 -3.39 3.19
N LEU A 81 -5.38 -2.42 3.75
CA LEU A 81 -4.74 -2.45 5.06
C LEU A 81 -4.68 -1.03 5.64
N ARG A 82 -4.92 -0.89 6.95
CA ARG A 82 -4.67 0.34 7.71
C ARG A 82 -3.65 0.08 8.81
N ALA A 83 -2.68 0.97 8.94
CA ALA A 83 -1.67 0.91 9.99
C ALA A 83 -1.46 2.31 10.59
N MET A 84 -0.93 2.37 11.82
CA MET A 84 -0.66 3.62 12.53
C MET A 84 0.75 3.60 13.10
N LYS A 85 1.45 4.72 12.95
CA LYS A 85 2.76 4.93 13.58
C LYS A 85 2.92 6.40 13.93
N TYR A 86 3.36 6.67 15.17
CA TYR A 86 3.55 8.04 15.68
C TYR A 86 2.35 8.97 15.42
N GLY A 87 1.12 8.49 15.62
CA GLY A 87 -0.09 9.28 15.38
C GLY A 87 -0.42 9.57 13.91
N VAL A 88 0.36 9.02 12.97
CA VAL A 88 0.10 9.07 11.52
C VAL A 88 -0.58 7.78 11.08
N GLU A 89 -1.70 7.91 10.36
CA GLU A 89 -2.42 6.76 9.80
C GLU A 89 -1.97 6.51 8.36
N ALA A 90 -1.60 5.28 8.04
CA ALA A 90 -1.35 4.82 6.68
C ALA A 90 -2.53 4.01 6.15
N GLY A 91 -3.15 4.47 5.06
CA GLY A 91 -4.08 3.70 4.23
C GLY A 91 -3.32 3.09 3.05
N ILE A 92 -3.25 1.76 2.99
CA ILE A 92 -2.51 1.05 1.94
C ILE A 92 -3.52 0.34 1.05
N GLU A 93 -3.55 0.72 -0.23
CA GLU A 93 -4.35 0.05 -1.26
C GLU A 93 -3.42 -0.69 -2.21
N SER A 94 -3.67 -1.98 -2.39
CA SER A 94 -2.83 -2.85 -3.19
C SER A 94 -3.67 -3.62 -4.20
N LYS A 95 -3.37 -3.49 -5.50
CA LYS A 95 -4.03 -4.26 -6.57
C LYS A 95 -3.03 -5.13 -7.31
N TRP A 96 -3.35 -6.43 -7.37
CA TRP A 96 -2.46 -7.48 -7.84
C TRP A 96 -3.22 -8.66 -8.45
N PRO A 97 -2.61 -9.46 -9.33
CA PRO A 97 -1.46 -9.15 -10.20
C PRO A 97 -1.87 -8.42 -11.50
N ASN A 98 -3.17 -8.44 -11.86
CA ASN A 98 -3.69 -7.85 -13.11
C ASN A 98 -4.60 -6.63 -12.86
N GLY A 99 -4.68 -6.13 -11.64
CA GLY A 99 -5.52 -4.99 -11.29
C GLY A 99 -4.79 -3.67 -11.47
N SER A 100 -5.34 -2.77 -12.27
CA SER A 100 -5.08 -1.33 -12.11
C SER A 100 -5.91 -0.80 -10.94
N ILE A 101 -5.36 0.15 -10.17
CA ILE A 101 -6.19 0.93 -9.24
C ILE A 101 -7.17 1.77 -10.06
N SER A 102 -8.46 1.41 -9.98
CA SER A 102 -9.52 2.09 -10.70
C SER A 102 -9.90 3.42 -10.03
N LEU A 103 -10.67 4.24 -10.73
CA LEU A 103 -11.23 5.45 -10.13
C LEU A 103 -12.16 5.13 -8.94
N ASP A 104 -12.85 3.99 -8.98
CA ASP A 104 -13.76 3.60 -7.91
C ASP A 104 -13.02 3.09 -6.67
N ASP A 105 -11.86 2.46 -6.85
CA ASP A 105 -10.94 2.15 -5.75
C ASP A 105 -10.45 3.44 -5.09
N VAL A 106 -10.02 4.43 -5.90
CA VAL A 106 -9.65 5.76 -5.41
C VAL A 106 -10.79 6.40 -4.63
N ARG A 107 -12.02 6.40 -5.16
CA ARG A 107 -13.19 6.98 -4.47
C ARG A 107 -13.54 6.24 -3.18
N ARG A 108 -13.36 4.92 -3.13
CA ARG A 108 -13.57 4.15 -1.90
C ARG A 108 -12.53 4.51 -0.85
N LEU A 109 -11.25 4.55 -1.24
CA LEU A 109 -10.16 5.00 -0.39
C LEU A 109 -10.41 6.41 0.17
N MET A 110 -10.87 7.33 -0.66
CA MET A 110 -11.21 8.71 -0.26
C MET A 110 -12.33 8.80 0.78
N ARG A 111 -13.25 7.84 0.81
CA ARG A 111 -14.35 7.79 1.78
C ARG A 111 -13.92 7.20 3.12
N GLU A 112 -13.08 6.17 3.08
CA GLU A 112 -12.70 5.41 4.27
C GLU A 112 -11.50 6.02 5.01
N CYS A 113 -10.61 6.73 4.31
CA CYS A 113 -9.49 7.43 4.92
C CYS A 113 -9.97 8.70 5.64
N ARG A 114 -9.78 8.75 6.97
CA ARG A 114 -10.14 9.92 7.78
C ARG A 114 -9.15 11.08 7.53
N PRO A 115 -9.62 12.34 7.50
CA PRO A 115 -8.74 13.50 7.48
C PRO A 115 -8.04 13.63 8.84
N LYS A 116 -6.81 13.14 8.88
CA LYS A 116 -5.80 13.23 9.95
C LYS A 116 -4.44 13.35 9.25
N PRO A 117 -3.31 13.62 9.94
CA PRO A 117 -2.01 13.36 9.33
C PRO A 117 -1.99 11.91 8.85
N SER A 118 -2.12 11.74 7.55
CA SER A 118 -2.38 10.45 6.93
C SER A 118 -1.53 10.31 5.69
N ILE A 119 -1.06 9.11 5.47
CA ILE A 119 -0.36 8.70 4.26
C ILE A 119 -1.26 7.74 3.52
N VAL A 120 -1.39 7.94 2.22
CA VAL A 120 -1.96 6.94 1.33
C VAL A 120 -0.82 6.32 0.55
N LEU A 121 -0.71 4.99 0.59
CA LEU A 121 0.22 4.24 -0.25
C LEU A 121 -0.56 3.41 -1.26
N LEU A 122 -0.34 3.68 -2.54
CA LEU A 122 -0.92 2.93 -3.65
C LEU A 122 0.13 2.00 -4.24
N LEU A 123 -0.13 0.69 -4.20
CA LEU A 123 0.73 -0.35 -4.74
C LEU A 123 0.07 -1.00 -5.97
N THR A 124 0.66 -0.81 -7.15
CA THR A 124 0.05 -1.27 -8.41
C THR A 124 1.09 -1.67 -9.46
N TYR A 125 0.78 -2.72 -10.22
CA TYR A 125 1.58 -3.17 -11.38
C TYR A 125 1.36 -2.28 -12.60
N TRP A 126 0.12 -1.83 -12.77
CA TRP A 126 -0.29 -1.04 -13.92
C TRP A 126 -0.33 0.43 -13.56
N ARG A 127 -0.06 1.27 -14.56
CA ARG A 127 -0.24 2.72 -14.43
C ARG A 127 -1.67 3.03 -14.02
N LEU A 128 -1.85 3.99 -13.10
CA LEU A 128 -3.17 4.52 -12.82
C LEU A 128 -3.70 5.20 -14.08
N SER A 129 -5.01 5.12 -14.32
CA SER A 129 -5.63 5.99 -15.32
C SER A 129 -5.37 7.46 -14.96
N ASN A 130 -5.18 8.33 -15.95
CA ASN A 130 -4.97 9.78 -15.71
C ASN A 130 -6.06 10.38 -14.82
N ARG A 131 -7.30 9.89 -14.96
CA ARG A 131 -8.44 10.32 -14.14
C ARG A 131 -8.30 9.89 -12.68
N ALA A 132 -7.93 8.63 -12.42
CA ALA A 132 -7.69 8.14 -11.07
C ALA A 132 -6.52 8.87 -10.40
N TYR A 133 -5.42 9.08 -11.12
CA TYR A 133 -4.26 9.83 -10.65
C TYR A 133 -4.62 11.27 -10.26
N ARG A 134 -5.26 12.03 -11.15
CA ARG A 134 -5.67 13.41 -10.83
C ARG A 134 -6.60 13.45 -9.62
N THR A 135 -7.58 12.54 -9.59
CA THR A 135 -8.58 12.49 -8.51
C THR A 135 -7.92 12.27 -7.15
N ILE A 136 -6.99 11.31 -7.02
CA ILE A 136 -6.31 11.06 -5.74
C ILE A 136 -5.38 12.22 -5.37
N MET A 137 -4.66 12.81 -6.32
CA MET A 137 -3.73 13.91 -6.04
C MET A 137 -4.46 15.20 -5.65
N ASP A 138 -5.57 15.53 -6.31
CA ASP A 138 -6.42 16.68 -5.98
C ASP A 138 -7.05 16.53 -4.59
N TRP A 139 -7.56 15.33 -4.30
CA TRP A 139 -8.10 15.01 -2.97
C TRP A 139 -7.01 15.12 -1.90
N SER A 140 -5.85 14.51 -2.12
CA SER A 140 -4.70 14.60 -1.21
C SER A 140 -4.31 16.02 -0.89
N ARG A 141 -4.23 16.88 -1.91
CA ARG A 141 -3.93 18.30 -1.74
C ARG A 141 -5.01 19.01 -0.91
N SER A 142 -6.28 18.73 -1.17
CA SER A 142 -7.40 19.34 -0.45
C SER A 142 -7.50 18.91 1.02
N LYS A 143 -7.02 17.70 1.35
CA LYS A 143 -7.11 17.11 2.69
C LYS A 143 -5.80 17.14 3.49
N GLY A 144 -4.71 17.60 2.89
CA GLY A 144 -3.38 17.54 3.51
C GLY A 144 -2.89 16.11 3.72
N ILE A 145 -3.25 15.20 2.84
CA ILE A 145 -2.86 13.77 2.89
C ILE A 145 -1.70 13.57 1.93
N LEU A 146 -0.64 12.90 2.37
CA LEU A 146 0.50 12.58 1.51
C LEU A 146 0.22 11.28 0.75
N THR A 147 0.09 11.35 -0.58
CA THR A 147 -0.06 10.15 -1.42
C THR A 147 1.28 9.72 -1.99
N SER A 148 1.67 8.48 -1.71
CA SER A 148 2.79 7.78 -2.34
C SER A 148 2.23 6.73 -3.30
N ILE A 149 2.76 6.69 -4.52
CA ILE A 149 2.40 5.66 -5.52
C ILE A 149 3.66 4.88 -5.85
N LEU A 150 3.62 3.58 -5.64
CA LEU A 150 4.71 2.68 -5.99
C LEU A 150 4.27 1.79 -7.15
N TYR A 151 4.92 2.00 -8.30
CA TYR A 151 4.76 1.15 -9.46
C TYR A 151 5.69 -0.05 -9.36
N LEU A 152 5.09 -1.22 -9.38
CA LEU A 152 5.78 -2.48 -9.24
C LEU A 152 6.15 -2.92 -10.65
N MET A 153 7.31 -2.46 -11.12
CA MET A 153 7.81 -2.84 -12.45
C MET A 153 8.01 -4.35 -12.51
N ARG A 154 7.85 -4.92 -13.71
CA ARG A 154 7.95 -6.37 -13.98
C ARG A 154 9.26 -6.97 -13.52
#